data_AF-A0A523LQQ1-F1
#
_entry.id   AF-A0A523LQQ1-F1
#
_cell.length_a   1.000
_cell.length_b   1.000
_cell.length_c   1.000
_cell.angle_alpha   90.00
_cell.angle_beta   90.00
_cell.angle_gamma   90.00
#
_symmetry.space_group_name_H-M   'P 1'
#
loop_
_entity.id
_entity.type
_entity.pdbx_description
1 polymer ?
#
loop_
_entity_poly.entity_id
_entity_poly.type
_entity_poly.pdbx_seq_one_letter_code
_entity_poly.pdbx_strand_id
1 'polypeptide(L)'
;MPQAKPVATLLTGPQVFNEACIACHGTGIGGAPTLEDSATWEARIAQGRDTLYLHALEGYTGSAGYMPPKGARLDLSDREISDAVDYMLSQVTN
;
A
#
# COMPACT_ATOMS: atom_id res chain seq x y z
N MET A 1 -2.23 -12.32 37.46
CA MET A 1 -2.50 -12.51 36.02
C MET A 1 -2.07 -11.23 35.30
N PRO A 2 -0.99 -11.20 34.51
CA PRO A 2 -0.72 -10.05 33.66
C PRO A 2 -1.72 -10.10 32.49
N GLN A 3 -2.57 -9.08 32.40
CA GLN A 3 -3.50 -8.90 31.30
C GLN A 3 -2.70 -8.51 30.05
N ALA A 4 -2.62 -9.40 29.07
CA ALA A 4 -2.18 -9.04 27.73
C ALA A 4 -3.25 -8.13 27.12
N LYS A 5 -2.86 -6.93 26.68
CA LYS A 5 -3.67 -6.07 25.82
C LYS A 5 -4.19 -6.91 24.64
N PRO A 6 -5.44 -6.72 24.16
CA PRO A 6 -5.87 -7.41 22.96
C PRO A 6 -4.92 -6.99 21.84
N VAL A 7 -4.15 -7.95 21.32
CA VAL A 7 -3.49 -7.76 20.03
C VAL A 7 -4.64 -7.69 19.05
N ALA A 8 -5.07 -6.48 18.68
CA ALA A 8 -5.81 -6.30 17.45
C ALA A 8 -4.99 -7.03 16.39
N THR A 9 -5.54 -8.11 15.82
CA THR A 9 -4.81 -8.98 14.90
C THR A 9 -4.27 -8.13 13.77
N LEU A 10 -2.94 -7.94 13.74
CA LEU A 10 -2.29 -7.18 12.66
C LEU A 10 -2.69 -7.82 11.33
N LEU A 11 -3.28 -7.03 10.44
CA LEU A 11 -3.64 -7.48 9.12
C LEU A 11 -2.37 -7.73 8.31
N THR A 12 -2.35 -8.82 7.57
CA THR A 12 -1.25 -9.11 6.64
C THR A 12 -1.33 -8.17 5.43
N GLY A 13 -0.20 -7.93 4.77
CA GLY A 13 -0.14 -7.12 3.54
C GLY A 13 -1.21 -7.46 2.49
N PRO A 14 -1.44 -8.75 2.15
CA PRO A 14 -2.52 -9.15 1.25
C PRO A 14 -3.92 -8.81 1.78
N GLN A 15 -4.16 -8.89 3.09
CA GLN A 15 -5.46 -8.53 3.68
C GLN A 15 -5.70 -7.02 3.57
N VAL A 16 -4.71 -6.21 3.95
CA VAL A 16 -4.78 -4.75 3.82
C VAL A 16 -4.98 -4.35 2.35
N PHE A 17 -4.25 -4.99 1.44
CA PHE A 17 -4.41 -4.76 0.01
C PHE A 17 -5.84 -5.03 -0.45
N ASN A 18 -6.39 -6.20 -0.12
CA ASN A 18 -7.72 -6.60 -0.53
C ASN A 18 -8.85 -5.77 0.12
N GLU A 19 -8.64 -5.26 1.34
CA GLU A 19 -9.64 -4.45 2.03
C GLU A 19 -9.67 -2.98 1.59
N ALA A 20 -8.52 -2.43 1.16
CA ALA A 20 -8.39 -1.00 0.92
C ALA A 20 -7.68 -0.65 -0.39
N CYS A 21 -6.49 -1.21 -0.63
CA CYS A 21 -5.65 -0.79 -1.75
C CYS A 21 -6.21 -1.22 -3.11
N ILE A 22 -6.85 -2.39 -3.18
CA ILE A 22 -7.41 -2.97 -4.42
C ILE A 22 -8.50 -2.10 -5.02
N ALA A 23 -9.20 -1.30 -4.20
CA ALA A 23 -10.25 -0.41 -4.68
C ALA A 23 -9.73 0.58 -5.74
N CYS A 24 -8.47 1.01 -5.61
CA CYS A 24 -7.82 1.87 -6.61
C CYS A 24 -6.81 1.10 -7.46
N HIS A 25 -5.97 0.26 -6.86
CA HIS A 25 -4.88 -0.45 -7.54
C HIS A 25 -5.31 -1.72 -8.28
N GLY A 26 -6.55 -2.17 -8.11
CA GLY A 26 -7.10 -3.29 -8.88
C GLY A 26 -7.60 -2.87 -10.27
N THR A 27 -8.14 -1.66 -10.40
CA THR A 27 -8.78 -1.17 -11.63
C THR A 27 -8.15 0.10 -12.20
N GLY A 28 -7.23 0.73 -11.47
CA GLY A 28 -6.55 1.96 -11.88
C GLY A 28 -7.39 3.22 -11.68
N ILE A 29 -8.33 3.21 -10.73
CA ILE A 29 -9.17 4.37 -10.44
C ILE A 29 -8.30 5.59 -10.13
N GLY A 30 -8.66 6.73 -10.73
CA GLY A 30 -7.95 7.99 -10.52
C GLY A 30 -6.49 7.96 -11.01
N GLY A 31 -6.15 7.04 -11.92
CA GLY A 31 -4.80 6.82 -12.44
C GLY A 31 -3.86 6.12 -11.45
N ALA A 32 -4.42 5.40 -10.47
CA ALA A 32 -3.63 4.54 -9.61
C ALA A 32 -2.88 3.47 -10.43
N PRO A 33 -1.60 3.18 -10.12
CA PRO A 33 -0.86 2.14 -10.83
C PRO A 33 -1.47 0.78 -10.52
N THR A 34 -1.91 0.05 -11.54
CA THR A 34 -2.46 -1.29 -11.37
C THR A 34 -1.36 -2.32 -11.14
N LEU A 35 -1.69 -3.46 -10.54
CA LEU A 35 -0.73 -4.56 -10.41
C LEU A 35 -0.34 -5.21 -11.74
N GLU A 36 -1.11 -4.97 -12.81
CA GLU A 36 -0.82 -5.46 -14.16
C GLU A 36 0.12 -4.51 -14.95
N ASP A 37 0.30 -3.27 -14.48
CA ASP A 37 1.12 -2.26 -15.15
C ASP A 37 2.55 -2.23 -14.59
N SER A 38 3.30 -3.31 -14.85
CA SER A 38 4.70 -3.42 -14.41
C SER A 38 5.57 -2.26 -14.92
N ALA A 39 5.28 -1.71 -16.11
CA ALA A 39 6.03 -0.60 -16.68
C ALA A 39 5.93 0.68 -15.83
N THR A 40 4.72 1.00 -15.33
CA THR A 40 4.54 2.11 -14.40
C THR A 40 5.20 1.83 -13.03
N TRP A 41 5.27 0.56 -12.62
CA TRP A 41 5.94 0.16 -11.37
C TRP A 41 7.46 0.22 -11.44
N GLU A 42 8.10 -0.03 -12.58
CA GLU A 42 9.56 0.05 -12.72
C GLU A 42 10.11 1.44 -12.32
N ALA A 43 9.51 2.52 -12.83
CA ALA A 43 9.91 3.89 -12.50
C ALA A 43 9.64 4.26 -11.03
N ARG A 44 8.70 3.57 -10.38
CA ARG A 44 8.38 3.74 -8.95
C ARG A 44 9.35 2.97 -8.07
N ILE A 45 9.64 1.71 -8.42
CA ILE A 45 10.61 0.86 -7.74
C ILE A 45 12.01 1.49 -7.80
N ALA A 46 12.36 2.13 -8.92
CA ALA A 46 13.61 2.87 -9.07
C ALA A 46 13.78 4.04 -8.07
N GLN A 47 12.69 4.57 -7.49
CA GLN A 47 12.76 5.61 -6.45
C GLN A 47 13.14 5.03 -5.07
N GLY A 48 13.14 3.70 -4.93
CA GLY A 48 13.43 2.99 -3.70
C GLY A 48 12.19 2.69 -2.86
N ARG A 49 12.26 1.57 -2.12
CA ARG A 49 11.15 1.07 -1.27
C ARG A 49 10.76 2.06 -0.19
N ASP A 50 11.72 2.72 0.43
CA ASP A 50 11.48 3.70 1.50
C ASP A 50 10.60 4.87 1.00
N THR A 51 10.85 5.34 -0.23
CA THR A 51 10.04 6.38 -0.87
C THR A 51 8.61 5.91 -1.11
N LEU A 52 8.42 4.65 -1.51
CA LEU A 52 7.09 4.08 -1.72
C LEU A 52 6.31 3.92 -0.41
N TYR A 53 6.98 3.51 0.66
CA TYR A 53 6.35 3.48 1.98
C TYR A 53 5.97 4.86 2.44
N LEU A 54 6.85 5.86 2.30
CA LEU A 54 6.56 7.23 2.70
C LEU A 54 5.32 7.76 1.95
N HIS A 55 5.26 7.58 0.64
CA HIS A 55 4.10 7.94 -0.17
C HIS A 55 2.81 7.21 0.25
N ALA A 56 2.92 5.93 0.63
CA ALA A 56 1.77 5.16 1.10
C ALA A 56 1.29 5.58 2.50
N LEU A 57 2.21 5.99 3.39
CA LEU A 57 1.93 6.39 4.76
C LEU A 57 1.41 7.83 4.84
N GLU A 58 2.13 8.77 4.24
CA GLU A 58 1.82 10.21 4.29
C GLU A 58 0.81 10.64 3.22
N GLY A 59 0.60 9.78 2.22
CA GLY A 59 -0.17 10.13 1.03
C GLY A 59 0.70 10.82 0.00
N TYR A 60 0.28 10.74 -1.26
CA TYR A 60 1.05 11.26 -2.39
C TYR A 60 0.12 11.82 -3.45
N THR A 61 0.41 13.03 -3.90
CA THR A 61 -0.22 13.60 -5.10
C THR A 61 0.83 13.67 -6.19
N GLY A 62 0.63 12.91 -7.26
CA GLY A 62 1.54 12.87 -8.39
C GLY A 62 0.85 13.15 -9.71
N SER A 63 1.61 13.04 -10.78
CA SER A 63 1.12 13.13 -12.16
C SER A 63 0.04 12.10 -12.49
N ALA A 64 0.10 10.93 -11.86
CA ALA A 64 -0.83 9.84 -12.09
C ALA A 64 -2.17 10.02 -11.34
N GLY A 65 -2.17 10.75 -10.21
CA GLY A 65 -3.36 10.88 -9.38
C GLY A 65 -3.05 11.17 -7.90
N TYR A 66 -4.08 11.01 -7.07
CA TYR A 66 -4.01 11.19 -5.62
C TYR A 66 -4.07 9.84 -4.91
N MET A 67 -3.05 9.54 -4.11
CA MET A 67 -3.02 8.44 -3.15
C MET A 67 -3.26 9.02 -1.75
N PRO A 68 -4.37 8.68 -1.08
CA PRO A 68 -4.62 9.14 0.28
C PRO A 68 -3.63 8.54 1.29
N PRO A 69 -3.33 9.26 2.39
CA PRO A 69 -2.50 8.73 3.48
C PRO A 69 -3.06 7.40 3.99
N LYS A 70 -2.17 6.44 4.19
CA LYS A 70 -2.47 5.06 4.61
C LYS A 70 -3.52 4.36 3.74
N GLY A 71 -3.65 4.72 2.47
CA GLY A 71 -4.69 4.16 1.60
C GLY A 71 -6.11 4.42 2.12
N ALA A 72 -6.32 5.57 2.78
CA ALA A 72 -7.57 5.94 3.49
C ALA A 72 -7.90 5.06 4.72
N ARG A 73 -6.98 4.21 5.17
CA ARG A 73 -7.08 3.40 6.38
C ARG A 73 -6.21 3.96 7.51
N LEU A 74 -6.62 5.12 8.03
CA LEU A 74 -5.91 5.78 9.15
C LEU A 74 -5.95 4.97 10.46
N ASP A 75 -6.82 3.96 10.52
CA ASP A 75 -6.93 2.99 11.60
C ASP A 75 -5.80 1.95 11.61
N LEU A 76 -5.08 1.77 10.50
CA LEU A 76 -3.98 0.80 10.37
C LEU A 76 -2.64 1.37 10.84
N SER A 77 -1.81 0.48 11.36
CA SER A 77 -0.43 0.78 11.71
C SER A 77 0.44 0.95 10.47
N ASP A 78 1.53 1.70 10.61
CA ASP A 78 2.45 1.96 9.49
C ASP A 78 3.09 0.67 8.95
N ARG A 79 3.22 -0.34 9.84
CA ARG A 79 3.69 -1.66 9.47
C ARG A 79 2.71 -2.41 8.56
N GLU A 80 1.42 -2.37 8.87
CA GLU A 80 0.38 -3.01 8.04
C GLU A 80 0.32 -2.38 6.63
N ILE A 81 0.49 -1.05 6.55
CA ILE A 81 0.58 -0.36 5.25
C ILE A 81 1.86 -0.75 4.51
N SER A 82 3.01 -0.80 5.19
CA SER A 82 4.27 -1.20 4.56
C SER A 82 4.24 -2.64 4.05
N ASP A 83 3.67 -3.56 4.84
CA ASP A 83 3.47 -4.97 4.43
C ASP A 83 2.54 -5.06 3.19
N ALA A 84 1.53 -4.17 3.08
CA ALA A 84 0.67 -4.10 1.90
C ALA A 84 1.42 -3.60 0.65
N VAL A 85 2.27 -2.59 0.81
CA VAL A 85 3.14 -2.11 -0.27
C VAL A 85 4.09 -3.23 -0.71
N ASP A 86 4.65 -3.99 0.23
CA ASP A 86 5.50 -5.14 -0.08
C ASP A 86 4.78 -6.22 -0.87
N TYR A 87 3.54 -6.52 -0.49
CA TYR A 87 2.72 -7.45 -1.25
C TYR A 87 2.49 -6.94 -2.68
N MET A 88 2.15 -5.66 -2.85
CA MET A 88 1.96 -5.08 -4.19
C MET A 88 3.25 -5.16 -5.02
N LEU A 89 4.38 -4.81 -4.42
CA LEU A 89 5.70 -4.94 -5.05
C LEU A 89 5.98 -6.37 -5.48
N SER A 90 5.67 -7.36 -4.64
CA SER A 90 5.87 -8.77 -4.98
C SER A 90 4.98 -9.23 -6.14
N GLN A 91 3.79 -8.65 -6.32
CA GLN A 91 2.90 -8.99 -7.45
C GLN A 91 3.40 -8.40 -8.78
N VAL A 92 4.05 -7.23 -8.76
CA VAL A 92 4.46 -6.53 -10.00
C VAL A 92 5.86 -6.92 -10.47
N THR A 93 6.69 -7.48 -9.59
CA THR A 93 8.06 -7.94 -9.90
C THR A 93 8.19 -9.44 -10.18
N ASN A 94 7.07 -10.17 -10.22
CA ASN A 94 7.04 -11.63 -10.43
C ASN A 94 6.60 -11.99 -11.84
#